data_AF-A0A812W0A7-F1
#
_entry.id   AF-A0A812W0A7-F1
#
_cell.length_a   1.000
_cell.length_b   1.000
_cell.length_c   1.000
_cell.angle_alpha   90.00
_cell.angle_beta   90.00
_cell.angle_gamma   90.00
#
_symmetry.space_group_name_H-M   'P 1'
#
loop_
_entity.id
_entity.type
_entity.pdbx_description
1 polymer ?
#
loop_
_entity_poly.entity_id
_entity_poly.type
_entity_poly.pdbx_seq_one_letter_code
_entity_poly.pdbx_strand_id
1 'polypeptide(L)'
;MVRLLQLLAFAWLADGVAVGCLAGRDDAAVSMVQRAASHVRKGAAQPSKPWERFHYLAVTYHKSGVYLMVTLWEKIFNALGTTLEDTGMWRTPPCYTLEMCWHPTAPVRCWIDMFSPDLRDKEEAATGPVLIAGTVRDPLEMVVSAYCYHHRGKE
;
A
#
# COMPACT_ATOMS: atom_id res chain seq x y z
N MET A 1 -22.05 5.27 6.69
CA MET A 1 -20.58 5.03 6.68
C MET A 1 -20.18 3.70 6.02
N VAL A 2 -20.91 2.60 6.21
CA VAL A 2 -20.60 1.28 5.60
C VAL A 2 -20.57 1.32 4.05
N ARG A 3 -21.46 2.09 3.40
CA ARG A 3 -21.52 2.20 1.94
C ARG A 3 -20.34 2.95 1.29
N LEU A 4 -19.67 3.85 2.01
CA LEU A 4 -18.51 4.59 1.49
C LEU A 4 -17.23 3.73 1.51
N LEU A 5 -17.09 2.87 2.52
CA LEU A 5 -16.02 1.87 2.60
C LEU A 5 -16.18 0.78 1.53
N GLN A 6 -17.42 0.40 1.20
CA GLN A 6 -17.68 -0.49 0.07
C GLN A 6 -17.26 0.14 -1.26
N LEU A 7 -17.56 1.42 -1.49
CA LEU A 7 -17.18 2.14 -2.72
C LEU A 7 -15.65 2.30 -2.90
N LEU A 8 -14.88 2.46 -1.82
CA LEU A 8 -13.41 2.51 -1.90
C LEU A 8 -12.77 1.14 -2.06
N ALA A 9 -13.36 0.08 -1.48
CA ALA A 9 -13.01 -1.29 -1.84
C ALA A 9 -13.31 -1.57 -3.31
N PHE A 10 -14.38 -0.98 -3.87
CA PHE A 10 -14.68 -1.04 -5.30
C PHE A 10 -13.62 -0.36 -6.17
N ALA A 11 -12.96 0.71 -5.74
CA ALA A 11 -11.84 1.30 -6.50
C ALA A 11 -10.60 0.38 -6.58
N TRP A 12 -10.46 -0.58 -5.66
CA TRP A 12 -9.47 -1.67 -5.72
C TRP A 12 -10.01 -2.95 -6.38
N LEU A 13 -11.32 -3.04 -6.64
CA LEU A 13 -12.02 -4.24 -7.14
C LEU A 13 -12.67 -4.07 -8.52
N ALA A 14 -12.83 -2.86 -9.04
CA ALA A 14 -13.48 -2.56 -10.31
C ALA A 14 -12.74 -1.42 -11.02
N ASP A 15 -12.12 -1.79 -12.14
CA ASP A 15 -11.57 -0.97 -13.22
C ASP A 15 -10.43 0.00 -12.84
N GLY A 16 -9.24 -0.13 -13.44
CA GLY A 16 -9.12 0.03 -14.89
C GLY A 16 -9.15 1.52 -15.28
N VAL A 17 -8.50 2.40 -14.52
CA VAL A 17 -8.20 3.77 -14.96
C VAL A 17 -6.72 4.05 -14.76
N ALA A 18 -6.06 4.25 -15.89
CA ALA A 18 -4.62 4.36 -16.07
C ALA A 18 -4.03 5.62 -15.43
N VAL A 19 -2.87 5.46 -14.78
CA VAL A 19 -1.71 6.35 -14.99
C VAL A 19 -0.45 5.48 -14.95
N GLY A 20 0.20 5.33 -16.11
CA GLY A 20 1.51 4.69 -16.28
C GLY A 20 1.50 3.51 -17.25
N CYS A 21 1.78 3.78 -18.52
CA CYS A 21 1.97 2.78 -19.57
C CYS A 21 2.84 1.59 -19.14
N LEU A 22 2.23 0.40 -19.03
CA LEU A 22 2.92 -0.88 -19.21
C LEU A 22 2.31 -1.56 -20.44
N ALA A 23 2.44 -0.92 -21.60
CA ALA A 23 2.21 -1.57 -22.88
C ALA A 23 3.33 -2.62 -23.06
N GLY A 24 3.01 -3.90 -22.85
CA GLY A 24 3.93 -5.02 -23.13
C GLY A 24 4.03 -6.11 -22.06
N ARG A 25 3.29 -6.05 -20.95
CA ARG A 25 3.16 -7.20 -20.02
C ARG A 25 1.74 -7.76 -20.13
N ASP A 26 1.61 -8.98 -20.64
CA ASP A 26 0.35 -9.75 -20.72
C ASP A 26 -0.31 -10.02 -19.34
N ASP A 27 0.36 -9.66 -18.25
CA ASP A 27 -0.22 -9.60 -16.90
C ASP A 27 -0.84 -8.21 -16.65
N ALA A 28 -1.86 -7.85 -17.42
CA ALA A 28 -2.70 -6.69 -17.11
C ALA A 28 -3.21 -6.79 -15.67
N ALA A 29 -3.31 -5.64 -15.00
CA ALA A 29 -3.58 -5.47 -13.56
C ALA A 29 -4.92 -6.07 -13.11
N VAL A 30 -5.00 -7.40 -13.00
CA VAL A 30 -6.05 -8.08 -12.26
C VAL A 30 -5.83 -7.79 -10.79
N SER A 31 -6.86 -7.29 -10.10
CA SER A 31 -6.80 -7.04 -8.65
C SER A 31 -6.28 -8.29 -7.94
N MET A 32 -5.34 -8.13 -6.99
CA MET A 32 -4.77 -9.26 -6.23
C MET A 32 -5.85 -10.15 -5.62
N VAL A 33 -6.95 -9.53 -5.18
CA VAL A 33 -8.12 -10.22 -4.62
C VAL A 33 -8.87 -11.02 -5.68
N GLN A 34 -9.06 -10.45 -6.87
CA GLN A 34 -9.69 -11.15 -7.99
C GLN A 34 -8.85 -12.35 -8.45
N ARG A 35 -7.52 -12.19 -8.49
CA ARG A 35 -6.59 -13.27 -8.82
C ARG A 35 -6.69 -14.39 -7.79
N ALA A 36 -6.58 -14.06 -6.50
CA ALA A 36 -6.75 -15.01 -5.41
C ALA A 36 -8.10 -15.76 -5.46
N ALA A 37 -9.21 -15.02 -5.64
CA ALA A 37 -10.54 -15.60 -5.74
C ALA A 37 -10.72 -16.53 -6.96
N SER A 38 -10.10 -16.21 -8.09
CA SER A 38 -10.16 -17.02 -9.31
C SER A 38 -9.49 -18.39 -9.14
N HIS A 39 -8.43 -18.48 -8.32
CA HIS A 39 -7.73 -19.73 -8.04
C HIS A 39 -8.53 -20.65 -7.12
N VAL A 40 -9.17 -20.11 -6.08
CA VAL A 40 -10.08 -20.85 -5.19
C VAL A 40 -11.17 -21.57 -5.99
N ARG A 41 -11.72 -20.89 -7.00
CA ARG A 41 -12.81 -21.43 -7.83
C ARG A 41 -12.37 -22.55 -8.79
N LYS A 42 -11.08 -22.59 -9.18
CA LYS A 42 -10.55 -23.55 -10.16
C LYS A 42 -9.96 -24.82 -9.52
N GLY A 43 -9.93 -24.94 -8.19
CA GLY A 43 -9.29 -26.06 -7.50
C GLY A 43 -7.78 -26.19 -7.84
N ALA A 44 -7.18 -25.12 -8.36
CA ALA A 44 -5.77 -25.08 -8.72
C ALA A 44 -4.94 -24.96 -7.43
N ALA A 45 -3.70 -25.47 -7.48
CA ALA A 45 -2.72 -25.29 -6.41
C ALA A 45 -2.72 -23.84 -5.92
N GLN A 46 -2.66 -23.65 -4.60
CA GLN A 46 -2.71 -22.35 -3.94
C GLN A 46 -1.72 -21.41 -4.66
N PRO A 47 -2.15 -20.21 -5.08
CA PRO A 47 -1.25 -19.32 -5.79
C PRO A 47 -0.04 -19.08 -4.90
N SER A 48 1.13 -19.20 -5.53
CA SER A 48 2.38 -18.67 -5.01
C SER A 48 2.09 -17.27 -4.43
N LYS A 49 2.59 -16.96 -3.23
CA LYS A 49 2.17 -15.74 -2.50
C LYS A 49 2.30 -14.55 -3.46
N PRO A 50 1.31 -13.64 -3.55
CA PRO A 50 1.35 -12.55 -4.55
C PRO A 50 2.64 -11.73 -4.52
N TRP A 51 3.28 -11.66 -3.35
CA TRP A 51 4.53 -10.97 -3.08
C TRP A 51 5.81 -11.79 -3.32
N GLU A 52 5.70 -12.99 -3.91
CA GLU A 52 6.85 -13.72 -4.48
C GLU A 52 7.22 -13.22 -5.88
N ARG A 53 6.30 -12.48 -6.54
CA ARG A 53 6.51 -11.94 -7.89
C ARG A 53 6.82 -10.44 -7.91
N PHE A 54 6.21 -9.69 -7.00
CA PHE A 54 6.34 -8.25 -6.90
C PHE A 54 6.53 -7.85 -5.45
N HIS A 55 7.35 -6.84 -5.21
CA HIS A 55 7.36 -6.15 -3.93
C HIS A 55 6.22 -5.13 -3.91
N TYR A 56 5.46 -5.07 -2.82
CA TYR A 56 4.35 -4.13 -2.66
C TYR A 56 4.72 -3.02 -1.70
N LEU A 57 4.42 -1.80 -2.10
CA LEU A 57 4.72 -0.62 -1.30
C LEU A 57 3.49 0.28 -1.18
N ALA A 58 2.95 0.38 0.02
CA ALA A 58 1.97 1.38 0.41
C ALA A 58 2.71 2.67 0.79
N VAL A 59 2.38 3.80 0.16
CA VAL A 59 2.98 5.10 0.47
C VAL A 59 1.93 6.11 0.94
N THR A 60 2.24 6.87 1.98
CA THR A 60 1.34 7.90 2.48
C THR A 60 2.13 9.05 3.09
N TYR A 61 1.52 10.23 3.10
CA TYR A 61 2.10 11.44 3.67
C TYR A 61 1.26 11.96 4.84
N HIS A 62 1.86 12.83 5.64
CA HIS A 62 1.26 13.41 6.81
C HIS A 62 -0.02 14.14 6.43
N LYS A 63 -1.14 13.79 7.07
CA LYS A 63 -2.49 14.31 6.77
C LYS A 63 -3.05 13.97 5.38
N SER A 64 -2.42 13.10 4.59
CA SER A 64 -3.00 12.59 3.34
C SER A 64 -3.97 11.42 3.53
N GLY A 65 -4.18 10.97 4.78
CA GLY A 65 -5.01 9.81 5.10
C GLY A 65 -4.24 8.60 5.62
N VAL A 66 -3.12 8.82 6.33
CA VAL A 66 -2.23 7.77 6.88
C VAL A 66 -2.99 6.62 7.53
N TYR A 67 -3.91 6.93 8.46
CA TYR A 67 -4.65 5.91 9.19
C TYR A 67 -5.50 5.03 8.27
N LEU A 68 -6.14 5.65 7.26
CA LEU A 68 -6.94 4.91 6.27
C LEU A 68 -6.04 4.02 5.41
N MET A 69 -4.91 4.54 4.92
CA MET A 69 -3.98 3.78 4.08
C MET A 69 -3.40 2.58 4.83
N VAL A 70 -2.91 2.78 6.05
CA VAL A 70 -2.36 1.71 6.90
C VAL A 70 -3.43 0.66 7.19
N THR A 71 -4.65 1.08 7.56
CA THR A 71 -5.77 0.15 7.81
C THR A 71 -6.11 -0.68 6.57
N LEU A 72 -6.19 -0.05 5.40
CA LEU A 72 -6.50 -0.76 4.15
C LEU A 72 -5.38 -1.74 3.78
N TRP A 73 -4.13 -1.30 3.86
CA TRP A 73 -2.95 -2.13 3.63
C TRP A 73 -2.96 -3.36 4.54
N GLU A 74 -3.10 -3.18 5.86
CA GLU A 74 -3.18 -4.29 6.82
C GLU A 74 -4.33 -5.24 6.50
N LYS A 75 -5.55 -4.71 6.26
CA LYS A 75 -6.73 -5.55 6.02
C LYS A 75 -6.63 -6.34 4.71
N ILE A 76 -6.13 -5.74 3.64
CA ILE A 76 -5.98 -6.39 2.34
C ILE A 76 -4.96 -7.52 2.43
N PHE A 77 -3.77 -7.23 2.96
CA PHE A 77 -2.69 -8.23 2.99
C PHE A 77 -2.94 -9.34 4.02
N ASN A 78 -3.55 -9.02 5.17
CA ASN A 78 -4.01 -10.05 6.10
C ASN A 78 -5.06 -10.98 5.47
N ALA A 79 -5.98 -10.45 4.67
CA ALA A 79 -6.95 -11.26 3.94
C ALA A 79 -6.30 -12.14 2.86
N LEU A 80 -5.12 -11.75 2.37
CA LEU A 80 -4.29 -12.53 1.44
C LEU A 80 -3.34 -13.50 2.16
N GLY A 81 -3.35 -13.54 3.50
CA GLY A 81 -2.59 -14.50 4.30
C GLY A 81 -1.14 -14.09 4.59
N THR A 82 -0.82 -12.79 4.63
CA THR A 82 0.50 -12.35 5.10
C THR A 82 0.74 -12.73 6.56
N THR A 83 1.98 -13.10 6.88
CA THR A 83 2.46 -13.16 8.27
C THR A 83 3.15 -11.84 8.66
N LEU A 84 3.55 -11.74 9.93
CA LEU A 84 4.38 -10.62 10.38
C LEU A 84 5.72 -10.59 9.61
N GLU A 85 6.30 -11.73 9.24
CA GLU A 85 7.57 -11.75 8.50
C GLU A 85 7.43 -11.26 7.05
N ASP A 86 6.23 -11.40 6.47
CA ASP A 86 5.92 -10.95 5.10
C ASP A 86 5.72 -9.43 5.01
N THR A 87 5.53 -8.75 6.15
CA THR A 87 5.13 -7.34 6.21
C THR A 87 6.19 -6.47 6.89
N GLY A 88 6.18 -5.17 6.61
CA GLY A 88 7.06 -4.17 7.23
C GLY A 88 6.47 -2.76 7.17
N MET A 89 6.90 -1.87 8.06
CA MET A 89 6.46 -0.48 8.08
C MET A 89 7.64 0.42 8.38
N TRP A 90 7.77 1.54 7.67
CA TRP A 90 8.80 2.56 7.85
C TRP A 90 8.19 3.96 7.88
N ARG A 91 8.75 4.84 8.72
CA ARG A 91 8.34 6.24 8.90
C ARG A 91 9.55 7.14 8.78
N THR A 92 9.35 8.42 8.43
CA THR A 92 10.44 9.40 8.36
C THR A 92 11.32 9.30 9.58
N PRO A 93 12.65 9.19 9.39
CA PRO A 93 13.57 9.09 10.50
C PRO A 93 13.36 10.22 11.50
N PRO A 94 13.49 9.92 12.81
CA PRO A 94 14.19 8.74 13.31
C PRO A 94 13.25 7.62 13.74
N CYS A 95 13.60 6.40 13.32
CA CYS A 95 12.95 5.16 13.74
C CYS A 95 13.37 4.79 15.17
N TYR A 96 12.85 5.50 16.18
CA TYR A 96 13.31 5.32 17.56
C TYR A 96 12.83 4.02 18.24
N THR A 97 11.80 3.37 17.70
CA THR A 97 11.24 2.11 18.25
C THR A 97 10.88 1.12 17.14
N LEU A 98 10.82 -0.16 17.48
CA LEU A 98 10.34 -1.24 16.59
C LEU A 98 8.88 -1.04 16.16
N GLU A 99 8.08 -0.34 16.97
CA GLU A 99 6.70 0.04 16.61
C GLU A 99 6.66 1.09 15.49
N MET A 100 7.74 1.88 15.33
CA MET A 100 7.83 2.91 14.30
C MET A 100 8.41 2.38 13.01
N CYS A 101 9.42 1.50 13.08
CA CYS A 101 10.03 0.90 11.90
C CYS A 101 10.43 -0.55 12.12
N TRP A 102 10.01 -1.45 11.23
CA TRP A 102 10.29 -2.88 11.32
C TRP A 102 10.30 -3.55 9.95
N HIS A 103 11.03 -4.67 9.87
CA HIS A 103 11.21 -5.51 8.67
C HIS A 103 11.46 -4.73 7.36
N PRO A 104 12.63 -4.07 7.24
CA PRO A 104 12.94 -3.19 6.11
C PRO A 104 12.99 -3.89 4.74
N THR A 105 13.27 -5.20 4.77
CA THR A 105 13.39 -6.07 3.60
C THR A 105 12.12 -6.87 3.33
N ALA A 106 11.04 -6.64 4.07
CA ALA A 106 9.79 -7.33 3.84
C ALA A 106 9.27 -7.08 2.41
N PRO A 107 8.68 -8.08 1.76
CA PRO A 107 8.18 -7.92 0.41
C PRO A 107 6.91 -7.06 0.34
N VAL A 108 6.18 -6.92 1.45
CA VAL A 108 5.01 -6.04 1.58
C VAL A 108 5.31 -4.95 2.60
N ARG A 109 5.40 -3.69 2.18
CA ARG A 109 5.79 -2.58 3.07
C ARG A 109 4.81 -1.42 3.06
N CYS A 110 4.81 -0.66 4.15
CA CYS A 110 4.16 0.64 4.25
C CYS A 110 5.17 1.73 4.61
N TRP A 111 5.33 2.74 3.77
CA TRP A 111 6.16 3.92 4.01
C TRP A 111 5.30 5.14 4.30
N ILE A 112 5.62 5.83 5.39
CA ILE A 112 4.96 7.05 5.82
C ILE A 112 5.98 8.18 5.77
N ASP A 113 5.67 9.24 5.02
CA ASP A 113 6.47 10.47 4.95
C ASP A 113 7.91 10.31 4.41
N MET A 114 8.20 9.17 3.79
CA MET A 114 9.53 8.87 3.24
C MET A 114 9.60 8.81 1.72
N PHE A 115 8.48 8.59 1.03
CA PHE A 115 8.52 8.25 -0.38
C PHE A 115 9.01 9.42 -1.25
N SER A 116 9.92 9.12 -2.17
CA SER A 116 10.36 10.00 -3.24
C SER A 116 10.60 9.20 -4.53
N PRO A 117 10.55 9.84 -5.71
CA PRO A 117 10.88 9.17 -6.97
C PRO A 117 12.27 8.51 -6.96
N ASP A 118 13.28 9.17 -6.39
CA ASP A 118 14.62 8.61 -6.29
C ASP A 118 14.68 7.35 -5.42
N LEU A 119 13.83 7.26 -4.40
CA LEU A 119 13.74 6.09 -3.54
C LEU A 119 13.02 4.94 -4.22
N ARG A 120 12.05 5.22 -5.10
CA ARG A 120 11.44 4.18 -5.95
C ARG A 120 12.49 3.47 -6.78
N ASP A 121 13.33 4.21 -7.49
CA ASP A 121 14.30 3.62 -8.42
C ASP A 121 15.35 2.79 -7.67
N LYS A 122 15.78 3.27 -6.50
CA LYS A 122 16.65 2.51 -5.59
C LYS A 122 15.99 1.23 -5.09
N GLU A 123 14.70 1.29 -4.77
CA GLU A 123 13.94 0.15 -4.28
C GLU A 123 13.77 -0.92 -5.36
N GLU A 124 13.41 -0.51 -6.57
CA GLU A 124 13.24 -1.40 -7.72
C GLU A 124 14.57 -2.05 -8.13
N ALA A 125 15.68 -1.31 -8.03
CA ALA A 125 17.02 -1.86 -8.24
C ALA A 125 17.44 -2.87 -7.15
N ALA A 126 17.04 -2.66 -5.90
CA ALA A 126 17.42 -3.51 -4.77
C ALA A 126 16.56 -4.79 -4.65
N THR A 127 15.27 -4.69 -4.95
CA THR A 127 14.28 -5.76 -4.67
C THR A 127 13.66 -6.35 -5.93
N GLY A 128 13.91 -5.78 -7.10
CA GLY A 128 13.23 -6.15 -8.33
C GLY A 128 11.89 -5.39 -8.48
N PRO A 129 10.95 -5.88 -9.31
CA PRO A 129 9.74 -5.14 -9.65
C PRO A 129 8.89 -4.74 -8.43
N VAL A 130 8.63 -3.44 -8.28
CA VAL A 130 7.83 -2.88 -7.18
C VAL A 130 6.47 -2.38 -7.70
N LEU A 131 5.40 -2.71 -6.99
CA LEU A 131 4.06 -2.15 -7.17
C LEU A 131 3.76 -1.16 -6.04
N ILE A 132 3.52 0.10 -6.41
CA ILE A 132 3.36 1.19 -5.47
C ILE A 132 1.92 1.68 -5.51
N ALA A 133 1.30 1.79 -4.34
CA ALA A 133 0.00 2.43 -4.16
C ALA A 133 0.10 3.47 -3.06
N GLY A 134 -0.53 4.62 -3.24
CA GLY A 134 -0.46 5.66 -2.23
C GLY A 134 -1.60 6.65 -2.26
N THR A 135 -1.70 7.41 -1.18
CA THR A 135 -2.68 8.49 -1.07
C THR A 135 -2.08 9.81 -1.57
N VAL A 136 -2.86 10.50 -2.40
CA VAL A 136 -2.58 11.88 -2.82
C VAL A 136 -3.73 12.73 -2.32
N ARG A 137 -3.41 13.84 -1.67
CA ARG A 137 -4.37 14.82 -1.17
C ARG A 137 -3.92 16.22 -1.54
N ASP A 138 -4.87 17.13 -1.69
CA ASP A 138 -4.58 18.56 -1.87
C ASP A 138 -3.67 19.08 -0.74
N PRO A 139 -2.51 19.71 -1.07
CA PRO A 139 -1.58 20.23 -0.07
C PRO A 139 -2.19 21.28 0.87
N LEU A 140 -3.08 22.15 0.37
CA LEU A 140 -3.76 23.15 1.20
C LEU A 140 -4.68 22.48 2.22
N GLU A 141 -5.39 21.43 1.82
CA GLU A 141 -6.18 20.65 2.75
C GLU A 141 -5.34 19.91 3.79
N MET A 142 -4.16 19.42 3.41
CA MET A 142 -3.22 18.79 4.34
C MET A 142 -2.75 19.80 5.39
N VAL A 143 -2.44 21.05 5.01
CA VAL A 143 -2.07 22.14 5.92
C VAL A 143 -3.22 22.49 6.86
N VAL A 144 -4.43 22.67 6.34
CA VAL A 144 -5.62 22.94 7.16
C VAL A 144 -5.87 21.78 8.13
N SER A 145 -5.74 20.54 7.66
CA SER A 145 -5.89 19.35 8.49
C SER A 145 -4.82 19.25 9.59
N ALA A 146 -3.59 19.69 9.32
CA ALA A 146 -2.55 19.80 10.34
C ALA A 146 -2.92 20.88 11.36
N TYR A 147 -3.24 22.08 10.92
CA TYR A 147 -3.66 23.18 11.79
C TYR A 147 -4.80 22.78 12.72
N CYS A 148 -5.89 22.21 12.18
CA CYS A 148 -7.02 21.77 12.99
C CYS A 148 -6.67 20.67 13.98
N TYR A 149 -5.69 19.82 13.66
CA TYR A 149 -5.22 18.77 14.56
C TYR A 149 -4.45 19.34 15.76
N HIS A 150 -3.48 20.23 15.53
CA HIS A 150 -2.70 20.86 16.59
C HIS A 150 -3.56 21.82 17.41
N HIS A 151 -4.46 22.57 16.78
CA HIS A 151 -5.37 23.48 17.47
C HIS A 151 -6.31 22.76 18.45
N ARG A 152 -6.56 21.47 18.26
CA ARG A 152 -7.36 20.62 19.18
C ARG A 152 -6.52 19.93 20.26
N GLY A 153 -5.22 20.21 20.37
CA GLY A 153 -4.33 19.63 21.38
C GLY A 153 -4.14 18.12 21.23
N LYS A 154 -4.16 17.60 20.00
CA LYS A 154 -4.10 16.15 19.73
C LYS A 154 -2.71 15.64 19.39
N GLU A 155 -1.66 16.43 19.60
CA GLU A 155 -0.29 16.02 19.30
C GLU A 155 0.28 15.05 20.34
#